data_AF-A0A1B9YXR5-F1
#
_entry.id   AF-A0A1B9YXR5-F1
#
_cell.length_a   1.000
_cell.length_b   1.000
_cell.length_c   1.000
_cell.angle_alpha   90.00
_cell.angle_beta   90.00
_cell.angle_gamma   90.00
#
_symmetry.space_group_name_H-M   'P 1'
#
loop_
_entity.id
_entity.type
_entity.pdbx_description
1 polymer ?
#
loop_
_entity_poly.entity_id
_entity_poly.type
_entity_poly.pdbx_seq_one_letter_code
_entity_poly.pdbx_strand_id
1 'polypeptide(L)' 'MGQQLQGWRSASAQRLWLSMLIDAMEEISRPERRNEPCDAQLLAAVRAQLARPALANTPFASSLRN' A
#
# COMPACT_ATOMS: atom_id res chain seq x y z
N MET A 1 -10.03 -13.83 10.88
CA MET A 1 -9.63 -12.87 9.83
C MET A 1 -9.88 -13.35 8.38
N GLY A 2 -10.30 -14.59 8.09
CA GLY A 2 -10.44 -15.09 6.71
C GLY A 2 -11.78 -14.79 6.00
N GLN A 3 -12.83 -14.42 6.74
CA GLN A 3 -14.17 -14.23 6.17
C GLN A 3 -14.35 -12.88 5.46
N GLN A 4 -13.62 -11.85 5.92
CA GLN A 4 -13.66 -10.51 5.33
C GLN A 4 -13.02 -10.47 3.93
N LEU A 5 -11.99 -11.29 3.70
CA LEU A 5 -11.33 -11.46 2.40
C LEU A 5 -12.24 -12.13 1.34
N GLN A 6 -13.11 -13.05 1.76
CA GLN A 6 -14.03 -13.73 0.84
C GLN A 6 -15.19 -12.80 0.43
N GLY A 7 -15.69 -11.96 1.33
CA GLY A 7 -16.68 -10.92 1.00
C GLY A 7 -16.16 -9.90 -0.01
N TRP A 8 -14.87 -9.55 0.08
CA TRP A 8 -14.18 -8.69 -0.88
C TRP A 8 -14.00 -9.30 -2.27
N ARG A 9 -14.04 -10.63 -2.39
CA ARG A 9 -13.92 -11.33 -3.68
C ARG A 9 -15.20 -11.33 -4.50
N SER A 10 -16.33 -10.85 -3.97
CA SER A 10 -17.51 -10.62 -4.80
C SER A 10 -17.23 -9.54 -5.84
N ALA A 11 -17.66 -9.75 -7.09
CA ALA A 11 -17.48 -8.77 -8.17
C ALA A 11 -18.10 -7.40 -7.83
N SER A 12 -19.20 -7.38 -7.06
CA SER A 12 -19.83 -6.14 -6.59
C SER A 12 -18.99 -5.41 -5.54
N ALA A 13 -18.40 -6.15 -4.59
CA ALA A 13 -17.51 -5.59 -3.57
C ALA A 13 -16.21 -5.05 -4.19
N GLN A 14 -15.65 -5.77 -5.17
CA GLN A 14 -14.49 -5.32 -5.94
C GLN A 14 -14.77 -4.03 -6.73
N ARG A 15 -15.95 -3.94 -7.36
CA ARG A 15 -16.33 -2.75 -8.12
C ARG A 15 -16.57 -1.54 -7.22
N LEU A 16 -17.27 -1.73 -6.10
CA LEU A 16 -17.46 -0.68 -5.10
C LEU A 16 -16.11 -0.20 -4.54
N TRP A 17 -15.23 -1.13 -4.23
CA TRP A 17 -13.88 -0.81 -3.77
C TRP A 17 -13.07 -0.04 -4.81
N LEU A 18 -13.11 -0.46 -6.08
CA LEU A 18 -12.43 0.23 -7.17
C LEU A 18 -12.97 1.64 -7.37
N SER A 19 -14.29 1.84 -7.31
CA SER A 19 -14.89 3.17 -7.39
C SER A 19 -14.46 4.07 -6.22
N MET A 20 -14.44 3.55 -4.99
CA MET A 20 -13.92 4.31 -3.84
C MET A 20 -12.43 4.65 -3.99
N LEU A 21 -11.63 3.73 -4.55
CA LEU A 21 -10.21 3.98 -4.81
C LEU A 21 -10.02 5.09 -5.86
N ILE A 22 -10.81 5.06 -6.94
CA ILE A 22 -10.75 6.08 -8.00
C ILE A 22 -11.14 7.44 -7.42
N ASP A 23 -12.25 7.53 -6.68
CA ASP A 23 -12.70 8.77 -6.04
C ASP A 23 -11.63 9.35 -5.11
N ALA A 24 -11.02 8.50 -4.27
CA ALA A 24 -9.92 8.91 -3.41
C ALA A 24 -8.69 9.37 -4.21
N MET A 25 -8.33 8.69 -5.31
CA MET A 25 -7.24 9.11 -6.19
C MET A 25 -7.52 10.44 -6.89
N GLU A 26 -8.75 10.70 -7.31
CA GLU A 26 -9.15 11.97 -7.90
C GLU A 26 -9.09 13.10 -6.87
N GLU A 27 -9.55 12.88 -5.65
CA GLU A 27 -9.51 13.86 -4.55
C GLU A 27 -8.07 14.24 -4.17
N ILE A 28 -7.14 13.27 -4.08
CA ILE A 28 -5.72 13.56 -3.80
C ILE A 28 -4.98 14.14 -5.01
N SER A 29 -5.47 13.91 -6.23
CA SER A 29 -4.91 14.49 -7.46
C SER A 29 -5.23 15.99 -7.59
N ARG A 30 -6.25 16.48 -6.86
CA ARG A 30 -6.62 17.90 -6.89
C ARG A 30 -5.42 18.77 -6.50
N PRO A 31 -5.10 19.80 -7.31
CA PRO A 31 -3.93 20.64 -7.08
C PRO A 31 -4.00 21.37 -5.74
N GLU A 32 -5.20 21.66 -5.22
CA GLU A 32 -5.39 22.28 -3.91
C GLU A 32 -4.89 21.40 -2.76
N ARG A 33 -5.04 20.07 -2.88
CA ARG A 33 -4.53 19.10 -1.90
C ARG A 33 -3.08 18.75 -2.13
N ARG A 34 -2.62 18.79 -3.38
CA ARG A 34 -1.23 18.54 -3.74
C ARG A 34 -0.29 19.70 -3.38
N ASN A 35 -0.81 20.93 -3.39
CA ASN A 35 -0.05 22.13 -3.09
C ASN A 35 0.00 22.42 -1.58
N GLU A 36 -0.77 21.69 -0.77
CA GLU A 36 -0.59 21.68 0.68
C GLU A 36 0.82 21.15 0.99
N PRO A 37 1.63 21.92 1.73
CA PRO A 37 2.97 21.49 2.08
C PRO A 37 2.90 20.25 2.95
N CYS A 38 3.25 19.10 2.39
CA CYS A 38 3.53 17.91 3.18
C CYS A 38 4.72 18.18 4.10
N ASP A 39 4.60 17.76 5.36
CA ASP A 39 5.69 17.89 6.33
C ASP A 39 6.98 17.29 5.76
N ALA A 40 7.99 18.15 5.60
CA ALA A 40 9.22 17.79 4.90
C ALA A 40 10.00 16.69 5.63
N GLN A 41 9.88 16.63 6.97
CA GLN A 41 10.51 15.60 7.78
C GLN A 41 9.82 14.25 7.59
N LEU A 42 8.49 14.24 7.53
CA LEU A 42 7.72 13.03 7.20
C LEU A 42 8.06 12.53 5.80
N LEU A 43 8.12 13.42 4.80
CA LEU A 43 8.49 13.05 3.43
C LEU A 43 9.91 12.48 3.35
N ALA A 44 10.87 13.08 4.08
CA ALA A 44 12.24 12.58 4.16
C ALA A 44 12.30 11.19 4.82
N ALA A 45 11.57 10.97 5.91
CA ALA A 45 11.50 9.67 6.59
C ALA A 45 10.87 8.59 5.70
N VAL A 46 9.82 8.91 4.95
CA VAL A 46 9.19 7.98 3.99
C VAL A 46 10.16 7.66 2.85
N ARG A 47 10.82 8.66 2.27
CA ARG A 47 11.84 8.42 1.23
C ARG A 47 12.99 7.56 1.73
N ALA A 48 13.46 7.80 2.95
CA ALA A 48 14.50 6.98 3.57
C ALA A 48 14.04 5.53 3.76
N GLN A 49 12.78 5.30 4.15
CA GLN A 49 12.20 3.96 4.26
C GLN A 49 12.07 3.25 2.91
N LEU A 50 11.63 3.97 1.87
CA LEU A 50 11.51 3.42 0.51
C LEU A 50 12.88 3.14 -0.14
N ALA A 51 13.89 3.94 0.19
CA ALA A 51 15.27 3.74 -0.26
C ALA A 51 15.95 2.58 0.47
N ARG A 52 15.38 2.07 1.58
CA ARG A 52 15.90 0.85 2.20
C ARG A 52 15.64 -0.30 1.23
N PRO A 53 16.70 -0.99 0.77
CA PRO A 53 16.50 -2.19 -0.03
C PRO A 53 15.62 -3.13 0.78
N ALA A 54 14.52 -3.59 0.16
CA ALA A 54 13.75 -4.70 0.71
C ALA A 54 14.76 -5.80 1.00
N LEU A 55 14.95 -6.13 2.28
CA LEU A 55 15.88 -7.17 2.71
C LEU A 55 15.60 -8.37 1.82
N ALA A 56 16.54 -8.66 0.91
CA ALA A 56 16.43 -9.77 0.00
C ALA A 56 16.16 -10.97 0.88
N ASN A 57 14.96 -11.55 0.71
CA ASN A 57 14.48 -12.68 1.49
C ASN A 57 15.65 -13.63 1.71
N THR A 58 16.17 -13.68 2.94
CA THR A 58 17.10 -14.72 3.32
C THR A 58 16.35 -16.02 3.04
N PRO A 59 16.78 -16.84 2.05
CA PRO A 59 16.13 -18.12 1.87
C PRO A 59 16.33 -18.85 3.18
N PHE A 60 15.22 -19.19 3.82
CA PHE A 60 15.17 -20.05 4.98
C PHE A 60 16.06 -21.25 4.62
N ALA A 61 17.23 -21.35 5.26
CA ALA A 61 18.10 -22.48 5.10
C ALA A 61 17.36 -23.65 5.74
N SER A 62 16.53 -24.30 4.95
CA SER A 62 15.95 -25.60 5.24
C SER A 62 17.12 -26.52 5.48
N SER A 63 17.52 -26.64 6.74
CA SER A 63 18.48 -27.63 7.18
C SER A 63 17.83 -28.97 6.90
N LEU A 64 18.14 -29.54 5.74
CA LEU A 64 17.83 -30.92 5.40
C LEU A 64 18.74 -31.78 6.29
N ARG A 65 18.28 -32.03 7.53
CA ARG A 65 18.92 -32.97 8.43
C ARG A 65 18.39 -34.35 8.06
N ASN A 66 19.30 -35.14 7.47
CA ASN A 66 19.21 -36.57 7.25
C ASN A 66 19.12 -37.34 8.58
#